data_AF-A0A517ZEL6-F1
#
_entry.id   AF-A0A517ZEL6-F1
#
_cell.length_a   1.000
_cell.length_b   1.000
_cell.length_c   1.000
_cell.angle_alpha   90.00
_cell.angle_beta   90.00
_cell.angle_gamma   90.00
#
_symmetry.space_group_name_H-M   'P 1'
#
loop_
_entity.id
_entity.type
_entity.pdbx_description
1 polymer ?
#
loop_
_entity_poly.entity_id
_entity_poly.type
_entity_poly.pdbx_seq_one_letter_code
_entity_poly.pdbx_strand_id
1 'polypeptide(L)' 'MKRCREVWRKIRTFHRNESGALSLETVLILGAVAVPLLVFVLRFGWPRVRLMFEDRLDGVHDEADRIREGVG' A
#
# COMPACT_ATOMS: atom_id res chain seq x y z
N MET A 1 16.57 12.11 -29.33
CA MET A 1 15.36 12.82 -28.85
C MET A 1 14.02 12.42 -29.49
N LYS A 2 13.94 11.48 -30.45
CA LYS A 2 12.64 11.08 -31.06
C LYS A 2 11.85 10.06 -30.21
N ARG A 3 12.55 9.20 -29.47
CA ARG A 3 11.98 8.13 -28.62
C ARG A 3 11.11 8.65 -27.48
N CYS A 4 11.51 9.71 -26.76
CA CYS A 4 10.71 10.25 -25.66
C CYS A 4 9.36 10.83 -26.12
N ARG A 5 9.29 11.41 -27.33
CA ARG A 5 8.07 12.02 -27.87
C ARG A 5 7.01 10.97 -28.21
N GLU A 6 7.45 9.82 -28.72
CA GLU A 6 6.59 8.65 -28.98
C GLU A 6 6.03 8.04 -27.71
N VAL A 7 6.86 7.90 -26.67
CA VAL A 7 6.45 7.40 -25.36
C VAL A 7 5.41 8.32 -24.73
N TRP A 8 5.63 9.63 -24.78
CA TRP A 8 4.69 10.62 -24.25
C TRP A 8 3.34 10.61 -24.99
N ARG A 9 3.36 10.42 -26.31
CA ARG A 9 2.14 10.27 -27.12
C ARG A 9 1.36 9.01 -26.76
N LYS A 10 2.04 7.88 -26.54
CA LYS A 10 1.42 6.61 -26.12
C LYS A 10 0.80 6.70 -24.73
N ILE A 11 1.47 7.34 -23.77
CA ILE A 11 0.93 7.57 -22.42
C ILE A 11 -0.35 8.43 -22.49
N ARG A 12 -0.32 9.50 -23.30
CA ARG A 12 -1.50 10.36 -23.50
C ARG A 12 -2.67 9.65 -24.17
N THR A 13 -2.40 8.71 -25.10
CA THR A 13 -3.43 7.88 -25.73
C THR A 13 -3.96 6.80 -24.79
N PHE A 14 -3.12 6.22 -23.93
CA PHE A 14 -3.53 5.23 -22.94
C PHE A 14 -4.52 5.84 -21.93
N HIS A 15 -4.25 7.06 -21.46
CA HIS A 15 -5.15 7.79 -20.57
C HIS A 15 -6.45 8.25 -21.26
N ARG A 16 -6.49 8.28 -22.60
CA ARG A 16 -7.67 8.69 -23.38
C ARG A 16 -8.55 7.51 -23.82
N ASN A 17 -8.04 6.28 -23.70
CA ASN A 17 -8.72 5.03 -24.05
C ASN A 17 -9.32 4.35 -22.81
N GLU A 18 -9.79 5.13 -21.85
CA GLU A 18 -10.50 4.61 -20.70
C GLU A 18 -11.98 4.36 -21.08
N SER A 19 -12.21 3.37 -21.95
CA SER A 19 -13.55 2.78 -22.17
C SER A 19 -14.07 2.00 -20.95
N GLY A 20 -13.44 2.20 -19.80
CA GLY A 20 -13.82 1.73 -18.47
C GLY A 20 -13.48 2.74 -17.36
N ALA A 21 -13.28 4.02 -17.70
CA ALA A 21 -13.16 5.07 -16.69
C ALA A 21 -14.42 5.09 -15.83
N LEU A 22 -14.28 4.86 -14.54
CA LEU A 22 -15.34 5.22 -13.60
C LEU A 22 -15.55 6.73 -13.71
N SER A 23 -16.82 7.17 -13.76
CA SER A 23 -17.15 8.59 -13.77
C SER A 23 -16.43 9.28 -12.60
N LEU A 24 -15.97 10.53 -12.79
CA LEU A 24 -15.36 11.33 -11.72
C LEU A 24 -16.28 11.38 -10.49
N GLU A 25 -17.59 11.43 -10.73
CA GLU A 25 -18.63 11.34 -9.71
C GLU A 25 -18.58 10.01 -8.94
N THR A 26 -18.44 8.88 -9.63
CA THR A 26 -18.29 7.55 -9.01
C THR A 26 -17.03 7.49 -8.15
N VAL A 27 -15.91 8.03 -8.63
CA VAL A 27 -14.67 8.09 -7.86
C VAL A 27 -14.84 8.99 -6.62
N LEU A 28 -15.56 10.11 -6.75
CA LEU A 28 -15.86 11.00 -5.63
C LEU A 28 -16.73 10.31 -4.56
N ILE A 29 -17.76 9.59 -4.99
CA ILE A 29 -18.66 8.83 -4.11
C ILE A 29 -17.88 7.70 -3.42
N LEU A 30 -17.08 6.94 -4.17
CA LEU A 30 -16.23 5.90 -3.60
C LEU A 30 -15.23 6.47 -2.60
N GLY A 31 -14.59 7.60 -2.90
CA GLY A 31 -13.71 8.30 -1.98
C GLY A 31 -14.43 8.73 -0.71
N ALA A 32 -15.63 9.31 -0.82
CA ALA A 32 -16.42 9.76 0.31
C ALA A 32 -16.83 8.63 1.26
N VAL A 33 -17.11 7.42 0.75
CA VAL A 33 -17.43 6.24 1.56
C VAL A 33 -16.18 5.50 2.02
N ALA A 34 -15.10 5.52 1.25
CA ALA A 34 -13.84 4.89 1.61
C ALA A 34 -13.14 5.63 2.76
N VAL A 35 -13.18 6.97 2.79
CA VAL A 35 -12.55 7.78 3.86
C VAL A 35 -12.99 7.34 5.27
N PRO A 36 -14.28 7.24 5.62
CA PRO A 36 -14.68 6.80 6.97
C PRO A 36 -14.25 5.35 7.27
N LEU A 37 -14.26 4.46 6.29
CA LEU A 37 -13.73 3.10 6.45
C LEU A 37 -12.22 3.10 6.69
N LEU A 38 -11.46 3.91 5.96
CA LEU A 38 -10.02 4.06 6.14
C LEU A 38 -9.68 4.59 7.52
N VAL A 39 -10.41 5.63 7.98
CA VAL A 39 -10.25 6.16 9.34
C VAL A 39 -10.56 5.09 10.38
N PHE A 40 -11.61 4.28 10.19
CA PHE A 40 -11.94 3.19 11.10
C PHE A 40 -10.82 2.13 11.17
N VAL A 41 -10.32 1.68 10.03
CA VAL A 41 -9.23 0.68 9.97
C VAL A 41 -7.95 1.24 10.60
N LEU A 42 -7.59 2.49 10.34
CA LEU A 42 -6.42 3.11 10.94
C LEU A 42 -6.60 3.33 12.45
N ARG A 43 -7.80 3.67 12.93
CA ARG A 43 -8.06 3.93 14.35
C ARG A 43 -8.12 2.66 15.17
N PHE A 44 -8.80 1.63 14.66
CA PHE A 44 -9.10 0.40 15.39
C PHE A 44 -8.24 -0.80 14.96
N GLY A 45 -7.87 -0.88 13.69
CA GLY A 45 -7.03 -1.96 13.15
C GLY A 45 -5.54 -1.76 13.45
N TRP A 46 -5.04 -0.53 13.37
CA TRP A 46 -3.63 -0.22 13.65
C TRP A 46 -3.08 -0.76 14.98
N PRO A 47 -3.75 -0.62 16.15
CA PRO A 47 -3.22 -1.15 17.40
C PRO A 47 -3.03 -2.67 17.36
N ARG A 48 -3.95 -3.41 16.72
CA ARG A 48 -3.84 -4.88 16.56
C ARG A 48 -2.68 -5.27 15.67
N VAL A 49 -2.54 -4.58 14.53
CA VAL A 49 -1.44 -4.81 13.60
C VAL A 49 -0.11 -4.54 14.30
N ARG A 50 0.00 -3.39 14.98
CA ARG A 50 1.21 -2.98 15.70
C ARG A 50 1.65 -4.01 16.75
N LEU A 51 0.72 -4.49 17.59
CA LEU A 51 1.01 -5.51 18.59
C LEU A 51 1.56 -6.81 17.97
N MET A 52 1.00 -7.24 16.84
CA MET A 52 1.49 -8.42 16.12
C MET A 52 2.90 -8.23 15.56
N PHE A 53 3.24 -7.02 15.11
CA PHE A 53 4.57 -6.73 14.58
C PHE A 53 5.63 -6.59 15.68
N GLU A 54 5.29 -5.94 16.80
CA GLU A 54 6.20 -5.81 17.96
C GLU A 54 6.56 -7.20 18.54
N ASP A 55 5.56 -8.04 18.81
CA ASP A 55 5.73 -9.39 19.38
C ASP A 55 6.57 -10.32 18.48
N ARG A 56 6.47 -10.14 17.15
CA ARG A 56 7.24 -10.92 16.17
C ARG A 56 8.68 -10.43 16.02
N LEU A 57 8.93 -9.14 16.13
CA LEU A 57 10.28 -8.58 16.03
C LEU A 57 11.11 -8.98 17.25
N ASP A 58 10.52 -8.94 18.44
CA ASP A 58 11.20 -9.36 19.68
C ASP A 58 11.60 -10.84 19.62
N GLY A 59 10.71 -11.71 19.13
CA GLY A 59 11.02 -13.13 18.94
C GLY A 59 12.13 -13.43 17.94
N VAL A 60 12.35 -12.55 16.94
CA VAL A 60 13.47 -12.70 15.98
C VAL A 60 14.79 -12.33 16.64
N HIS A 61 14.82 -11.31 17.49
CA HIS A 61 16.02 -10.93 18.23
C HIS A 61 16.43 -12.02 19.23
N ASP A 62 15.47 -12.57 19.97
CA ASP A 62 15.73 -13.64 20.95
C ASP A 62 16.25 -14.93 20.30
N GLU A 63 15.78 -15.26 19.09
CA GLU A 63 16.26 -16.42 18.33
C GLU A 63 17.66 -16.16 17.76
N ALA A 64 17.92 -14.96 17.25
CA ALA A 64 19.23 -14.58 16.72
C ALA A 64 20.31 -14.59 17.82
N ASP A 65 19.99 -14.11 19.03
CA ASP A 65 20.90 -14.15 20.16
C ASP A 65 21.13 -15.58 20.68
N ARG A 66 20.09 -16.43 20.73
CA ARG A 66 20.23 -17.86 21.07
C ARG A 66 21.14 -18.62 20.10
N ILE A 67 21.03 -18.38 18.79
CA ILE A 67 21.92 -18.98 17.79
C ILE A 67 23.35 -18.45 17.97
N ARG A 68 23.52 -17.16 18.28
CA ARG A 68 24.87 -16.58 18.50
C ARG A 68 25.55 -17.16 19.73
N GLU A 69 24.81 -17.41 20.81
CA GLU A 69 25.32 -18.00 22.06
C GLU A 69 25.59 -19.51 21.93
N GLY A 70 24.76 -20.25 21.20
CA GLY A 70 24.92 -21.70 20.99
C GLY A 70 26.01 -22.11 20.00
N VAL A 71 26.58 -21.15 19.27
CA VAL A 71 27.68 -21.37 18.29
C VAL A 71 29.04 -20.91 18.87
N GLY A 72 29.07 -20.45 20.12
CA GLY A 72 30.28 -20.10 20.88
C GLY A 72 30.95 -21.29 21.57
#